data_AF-A0A7C4L4H6-F1
#
_entry.id   AF-A0A7C4L4H6-F1
#
_cell.length_a   1.000
_cell.length_b   1.000
_cell.length_c   1.000
_cell.angle_alpha   90.00
_cell.angle_beta   90.00
_cell.angle_gamma   90.00
#
_symmetry.space_group_name_H-M   'P 1'
#
loop_
_entity.id
_entity.type
_entity.pdbx_description
1 polymer ?
#
loop_
_entity_poly.entity_id
_entity_poly.type
_entity_poly.pdbx_seq_one_letter_code
_entity_poly.pdbx_strand_id
1 'polypeptide(L)'
;MLLAETRPFLYHTYAMSDEDIIPSVVEEEEVDTVLGSEIELEGEVESSHSLMIKGKIRGRIECAEELYITEQADIRADIHAASVIIRGKVSGDIRADSLIAILDLGHVEGRLSAPDIYLSPQCFFEGTKVITQ
;
A
#
# COMPACT_ATOMS: atom_id res chain seq x y z
N MET A 1 -4.52 23.98 -40.45
CA MET A 1 -3.75 25.08 -39.83
C MET A 1 -4.37 25.31 -38.46
N LEU A 2 -3.84 24.89 -37.33
CA LEU A 2 -2.65 24.12 -36.96
C LEU A 2 -3.09 23.39 -35.66
N LEU A 3 -2.91 22.07 -35.58
CA LEU A 3 -3.08 21.33 -34.32
C LEU A 3 -1.82 21.60 -33.49
N ALA A 4 -1.97 22.11 -32.27
CA ALA A 4 -0.89 22.14 -31.30
C ALA A 4 -0.89 20.80 -30.56
N GLU A 5 0.18 20.03 -30.78
CA GLU A 5 0.52 18.82 -30.07
C GLU A 5 0.87 19.13 -28.61
N THR A 6 0.34 18.34 -27.68
CA THR A 6 1.10 17.94 -26.48
C THR A 6 0.56 16.59 -26.01
N ARG A 7 1.36 15.54 -26.20
CA ARG A 7 1.17 14.21 -25.59
C ARG A 7 1.45 14.32 -24.08
N PRO A 8 0.87 13.46 -23.24
CA PRO A 8 1.73 12.37 -22.75
C PRO A 8 1.07 10.98 -22.73
N PHE A 9 1.91 10.01 -23.09
CA PHE A 9 2.00 8.62 -22.65
C PHE A 9 0.76 7.70 -22.69
N LEU A 10 0.92 6.65 -23.48
CA LEU A 10 -0.05 5.61 -23.80
C LEU A 10 -0.58 4.90 -22.54
N TYR A 11 -1.87 5.06 -22.28
CA TYR A 11 -2.68 4.05 -21.61
C TYR A 11 -3.21 3.09 -22.69
N HIS A 12 -2.36 2.17 -23.13
CA HIS A 12 -2.74 0.99 -23.92
C HIS A 12 -2.02 -0.15 -23.19
N THR A 13 -2.67 -1.11 -22.53
CA THR A 13 -3.95 -1.75 -22.81
C THR A 13 -4.39 -2.46 -21.53
N TYR A 14 -5.40 -1.96 -20.84
CA TYR A 14 -6.22 -2.77 -19.92
C TYR A 14 -7.63 -2.24 -20.09
N ALA A 15 -8.46 -2.99 -20.81
CA ALA A 15 -9.88 -2.74 -20.89
C ALA A 15 -10.47 -3.10 -19.53
N MET A 16 -10.41 -2.14 -18.62
CA MET A 16 -11.09 -2.15 -17.33
C MET A 16 -12.56 -1.82 -17.62
N SER A 17 -13.42 -2.84 -17.58
CA SER A 17 -14.87 -2.64 -17.54
C SER A 17 -15.21 -1.83 -16.29
N ASP A 18 -16.21 -0.95 -16.40
CA ASP A 18 -16.60 0.14 -15.47
C ASP A 18 -16.93 -0.23 -13.99
N GLU A 19 -16.28 -1.22 -13.38
CA GLU A 19 -16.47 -1.65 -11.98
C GLU A 19 -15.16 -1.98 -11.25
N ASP A 20 -14.00 -1.68 -11.83
CA ASP A 20 -12.71 -1.85 -11.17
C ASP A 20 -12.49 -0.74 -10.14
N ILE A 21 -12.78 -1.06 -8.88
CA ILE A 21 -12.50 -0.27 -7.68
C ILE A 21 -11.08 0.28 -7.78
N ILE A 22 -10.95 1.60 -7.93
CA ILE A 22 -9.70 2.27 -7.60
C ILE A 22 -9.50 1.96 -6.10
N PRO A 23 -8.36 1.40 -5.65
CA PRO A 23 -8.12 1.06 -4.23
C PRO A 23 -8.15 2.26 -3.25
N SER A 24 -8.57 3.41 -3.74
CA SER A 24 -8.32 4.72 -3.15
C SER A 24 -9.37 5.17 -2.14
N VAL A 25 -10.47 4.45 -1.93
CA VAL A 25 -11.47 4.87 -0.94
C VAL A 25 -12.04 3.63 -0.25
N VAL A 26 -11.36 3.19 0.80
CA VAL A 26 -11.90 2.25 1.78
C VAL A 26 -12.23 3.08 3.01
N GLU A 27 -13.49 3.02 3.45
CA GLU A 27 -13.95 3.72 4.66
C GLU A 27 -13.54 2.93 5.91
N GLU A 28 -13.37 3.63 7.06
CA GLU A 28 -12.98 2.96 8.30
C GLU A 28 -14.02 1.93 8.75
N GLU A 29 -15.28 2.16 8.41
CA GLU A 29 -16.43 1.29 8.68
C GLU A 29 -16.40 -0.03 7.89
N GLU A 30 -15.60 -0.12 6.83
CA GLU A 30 -15.45 -1.31 5.98
C GLU A 30 -14.26 -2.19 6.42
N VAL A 31 -13.50 -1.77 7.42
CA VAL A 31 -12.32 -2.49 7.93
C VAL A 31 -12.59 -3.05 9.32
N ASP A 32 -12.21 -4.31 9.54
CA ASP A 32 -12.50 -5.03 10.79
C ASP A 32 -11.79 -4.41 12.00
N THR A 33 -10.54 -3.98 11.83
CA THR A 33 -9.74 -3.40 12.90
C THR A 33 -9.06 -2.11 12.47
N VAL A 34 -9.22 -1.05 13.27
CA VAL A 34 -8.57 0.25 13.05
C VAL A 34 -7.68 0.59 14.24
N LEU A 35 -6.39 0.79 13.98
CA LEU A 35 -5.43 1.36 14.92
C LEU A 35 -5.34 2.87 14.71
N GLY A 36 -5.91 3.62 15.66
CA GLY A 36 -6.01 5.07 15.63
C GLY A 36 -4.66 5.82 15.56
N SER A 37 -4.73 7.09 15.17
CA SER A 37 -3.56 7.96 14.93
C SER A 37 -2.69 8.21 16.17
N GLU A 38 -3.29 8.09 17.34
CA GLU A 38 -2.65 8.37 18.64
C GLU A 38 -1.92 7.14 19.21
N ILE A 39 -1.98 6.00 18.52
CA ILE A 39 -1.30 4.78 18.93
C ILE A 39 0.17 4.83 18.50
N GLU A 40 1.06 4.58 19.45
CA GLU A 40 2.45 4.17 19.21
C GLU A 40 2.64 2.78 19.79
N LEU A 41 2.99 1.82 18.94
CA LEU A 41 3.17 0.41 19.32
C LEU A 41 4.60 -0.04 18.98
N GLU A 42 5.22 -0.76 19.92
CA GLU A 42 6.49 -1.46 19.70
C GLU A 42 6.32 -2.94 20.05
N GLY A 43 6.52 -3.82 19.08
CA GLY A 43 6.29 -5.25 19.24
C GLY A 43 5.72 -5.90 17.97
N GLU A 44 4.83 -6.87 18.17
CA GLU A 44 4.22 -7.67 17.11
C GLU A 44 2.71 -7.42 17.07
N VAL A 45 2.18 -7.21 15.87
CA VAL A 45 0.75 -7.06 15.60
C VAL A 45 0.33 -8.19 14.68
N GLU A 46 -0.59 -9.02 15.16
CA GLU A 46 -1.22 -10.08 14.38
C GLU A 46 -2.72 -9.79 14.23
N SER A 47 -3.22 -9.84 13.01
CA SER A 47 -4.65 -9.72 12.70
C SER A 47 -5.08 -10.86 11.78
N SER A 48 -6.17 -11.54 12.14
CA SER A 48 -6.79 -12.55 11.29
C SER A 48 -7.72 -11.96 10.23
N HIS A 49 -7.94 -10.66 10.25
CA HIS A 49 -8.84 -9.92 9.35
C HIS A 49 -8.21 -8.61 8.90
N SER A 50 -8.92 -7.86 8.06
CA SER A 50 -8.49 -6.57 7.55
C SER A 50 -8.06 -5.60 8.67
N LEU A 51 -6.97 -4.86 8.42
CA LEU A 51 -6.34 -3.98 9.40
C LEU A 51 -6.03 -2.62 8.77
N MET A 52 -6.49 -1.53 9.40
CA MET A 52 -6.10 -0.17 9.05
C MET A 52 -5.23 0.43 10.15
N ILE A 53 -4.12 1.03 9.75
CA ILE A 53 -3.14 1.63 10.67
C ILE A 53 -2.97 3.09 10.34
N LYS A 54 -3.29 3.95 11.33
CA LYS A 54 -3.18 5.41 11.27
C LYS A 54 -2.05 5.96 12.13
N GLY A 55 -1.58 5.17 13.10
CA GLY A 55 -0.56 5.53 14.09
C GLY A 55 0.85 5.09 13.71
N LYS A 56 1.70 4.92 14.73
CA LYS A 56 3.10 4.50 14.55
C LYS A 56 3.33 3.09 15.06
N ILE A 57 4.04 2.28 14.30
CA ILE A 57 4.36 0.90 14.68
C ILE A 57 5.84 0.62 14.43
N ARG A 58 6.47 -0.05 15.38
CA ARG A 58 7.82 -0.63 15.25
C ARG A 58 7.79 -2.11 15.57
N GLY A 59 8.33 -2.95 14.67
CA GLY A 59 8.49 -4.39 14.91
C GLY A 59 7.98 -5.26 13.77
N ARG A 60 6.94 -6.07 13.99
CA ARG A 60 6.38 -7.01 12.98
C ARG A 60 4.87 -6.83 12.84
N ILE A 61 4.38 -6.92 11.62
CA ILE A 61 2.94 -6.88 11.31
C ILE A 61 2.61 -8.09 10.45
N GLU A 62 1.70 -8.94 10.92
CA GLU A 62 1.13 -10.07 10.19
C GLU A 62 -0.39 -9.84 10.08
N CYS A 63 -0.90 -9.75 8.86
CA CYS A 63 -2.33 -9.56 8.58
C CYS A 63 -2.81 -10.64 7.61
N ALA A 64 -3.84 -11.41 7.96
CA ALA A 64 -4.30 -12.49 7.07
C ALA A 64 -5.03 -11.98 5.82
N GLU A 65 -5.49 -10.73 5.81
CA GLU A 65 -6.30 -10.12 4.75
C GLU A 65 -5.65 -8.81 4.27
N GLU A 66 -6.43 -7.76 3.99
CA GLU A 66 -5.93 -6.46 3.54
C GLU A 66 -5.34 -5.62 4.68
N LEU A 67 -4.16 -5.06 4.43
CA LEU A 67 -3.51 -4.10 5.32
C LEU A 67 -3.50 -2.70 4.68
N TYR A 68 -4.14 -1.74 5.34
CA TYR A 68 -4.21 -0.34 4.95
C TYR A 68 -3.30 0.52 5.83
N ILE A 69 -2.35 1.22 5.21
CA ILE A 69 -1.45 2.16 5.88
C ILE A 69 -1.83 3.57 5.44
N THR A 70 -2.44 4.36 6.33
CA THR A 70 -2.96 5.69 5.97
C THR A 70 -1.85 6.73 5.88
N GLU A 71 -2.15 7.90 5.30
CA GLU A 71 -1.19 8.98 5.06
C GLU A 71 -0.44 9.43 6.33
N GLN A 72 -1.10 9.40 7.49
CA GLN A 72 -0.50 9.82 8.76
C GLN A 72 0.42 8.77 9.41
N ALA A 73 0.37 7.52 8.93
CA ALA A 73 1.08 6.42 9.56
C ALA A 73 2.59 6.46 9.31
N ASP A 74 3.37 6.06 10.33
CA ASP A 74 4.84 5.90 10.27
C ASP A 74 5.19 4.51 10.81
N ILE A 75 5.47 3.60 9.88
CA ILE A 75 5.66 2.18 10.14
C ILE A 75 7.13 1.82 9.93
N ARG A 76 7.75 1.18 10.91
CA ARG A 76 9.10 0.60 10.82
C ARG A 76 9.03 -0.87 11.19
N ALA A 77 8.66 -1.70 10.22
CA ALA A 77 8.34 -3.09 10.50
C ALA A 77 8.60 -4.01 9.31
N ASP A 78 8.80 -5.29 9.62
CA ASP A 78 8.59 -6.37 8.67
C ASP A 78 7.08 -6.61 8.55
N ILE A 79 6.56 -6.59 7.32
CA ILE A 79 5.13 -6.65 7.04
C ILE A 79 4.84 -7.88 6.18
N HIS A 80 3.82 -8.64 6.56
CA HIS A 80 3.24 -9.70 5.75
C HIS A 80 1.72 -9.58 5.74
N ALA A 81 1.13 -9.54 4.53
CA ALA A 81 -0.33 -9.52 4.38
C ALA A 81 -0.83 -10.17 3.09
N ALA A 82 -2.14 -10.41 2.96
CA ALA A 82 -2.70 -10.85 1.68
C ALA A 82 -2.55 -9.75 0.61
N SER A 83 -2.87 -8.50 0.97
CA SER A 83 -2.56 -7.31 0.19
C SER A 83 -2.16 -6.14 1.08
N VAL A 84 -1.33 -5.23 0.57
CA VAL A 84 -0.85 -4.05 1.31
C VAL A 84 -1.08 -2.78 0.50
N ILE A 85 -1.87 -1.87 1.05
CA ILE A 85 -2.20 -0.57 0.44
C ILE A 85 -1.55 0.54 1.27
N ILE A 86 -0.66 1.32 0.65
CA ILE A 86 0.24 2.25 1.36
C ILE A 86 0.03 3.68 0.86
N ARG A 87 -0.33 4.58 1.78
CA ARG A 87 -0.33 6.03 1.62
C ARG A 87 0.61 6.75 2.58
N GLY A 88 0.99 6.08 3.67
CA GLY A 88 1.89 6.61 4.70
C GLY A 88 3.36 6.31 4.44
N LYS A 89 4.14 6.39 5.52
CA LYS A 89 5.58 6.09 5.53
C LYS A 89 5.83 4.69 6.03
N VAL A 90 6.60 3.91 5.27
CA VAL A 90 6.99 2.55 5.65
C VAL A 90 8.48 2.34 5.43
N SER A 91 9.17 1.85 6.45
CA SER A 91 10.55 1.38 6.35
C SER A 91 10.63 -0.08 6.82
N GLY A 92 11.07 -0.97 5.93
CA GLY A 92 11.20 -2.40 6.23
C GLY A 92 10.91 -3.31 5.04
N ASP A 93 10.89 -4.61 5.31
CA ASP A 93 10.58 -5.62 4.30
C ASP A 93 9.08 -5.89 4.25
N ILE A 94 8.48 -5.68 3.09
CA ILE A 94 7.04 -5.84 2.83
C ILE A 94 6.84 -7.02 1.90
N ARG A 95 6.12 -8.03 2.40
CA ARG A 95 5.68 -9.19 1.64
C ARG A 95 4.16 -9.16 1.51
N ALA A 96 3.64 -9.31 0.31
CA ALA A 96 2.22 -9.57 0.10
C ALA A 96 2.00 -10.83 -0.73
N ASP A 97 0.91 -11.53 -0.45
CA ASP A 97 0.55 -12.75 -1.20
C ASP A 97 -0.06 -12.43 -2.57
N SER A 98 -0.62 -11.24 -2.76
CA SER A 98 -1.25 -10.83 -4.01
C SER A 98 -0.73 -9.49 -4.55
N LEU A 99 -0.93 -8.41 -3.79
CA LEU A 99 -0.70 -7.03 -4.27
C LEU A 99 -0.01 -6.18 -3.20
N ILE A 100 1.01 -5.43 -3.62
CA ILE A 100 1.48 -4.24 -2.91
C ILE A 100 1.14 -3.01 -3.76
N ALA A 101 0.35 -2.09 -3.23
CA ALA A 101 0.01 -0.84 -3.88
C ALA A 101 0.53 0.35 -3.07
N ILE A 102 1.51 1.07 -3.62
CA ILE A 102 1.96 2.36 -3.07
C ILE A 102 1.20 3.45 -3.82
N LEU A 103 0.26 4.08 -3.12
CA LEU A 103 -0.61 5.13 -3.66
C LEU A 103 0.05 6.51 -3.55
N ASP A 104 -0.69 7.56 -3.94
CA ASP A 104 -0.23 8.95 -3.82
C ASP A 104 0.23 9.27 -2.39
N LEU A 105 1.33 10.02 -2.29
CA LEU A 105 1.99 10.41 -1.03
C LEU A 105 2.65 9.26 -0.24
N GLY A 106 2.50 8.01 -0.68
CA GLY A 106 3.19 6.87 -0.07
C GLY A 106 4.71 7.00 -0.19
N HIS A 107 5.42 6.75 0.91
CA HIS A 107 6.88 6.78 0.99
C HIS A 107 7.37 5.45 1.56
N VAL A 108 8.04 4.66 0.73
CA VAL A 108 8.52 3.34 1.15
C VAL A 108 10.02 3.19 0.94
N GLU A 109 10.70 2.76 1.99
CA GLU A 109 12.13 2.43 1.99
C GLU A 109 12.32 0.96 2.41
N GLY A 110 12.76 0.10 1.50
CA GLY A 110 13.02 -1.30 1.83
C GLY A 110 12.79 -2.29 0.69
N ARG A 111 12.42 -3.52 1.05
CA ARG A 111 12.19 -4.60 0.08
C ARG A 111 10.71 -4.86 -0.11
N LEU A 112 10.26 -4.91 -1.36
CA LEU A 112 8.90 -5.32 -1.72
C LEU A 112 8.94 -6.71 -2.36
N SER A 113 8.02 -7.59 -1.96
CA SER A 113 7.85 -8.93 -2.53
C SER A 113 6.38 -9.27 -2.69
N ALA A 114 5.87 -9.31 -3.92
CA ALA A 114 4.49 -9.70 -4.21
C ALA A 114 4.31 -10.10 -5.69
N PRO A 115 3.24 -10.84 -6.06
CA PRO A 115 2.92 -11.11 -7.46
C PRO A 115 2.60 -9.87 -8.28
N ASP A 116 1.96 -8.88 -7.67
CA ASP A 116 1.69 -7.59 -8.29
C ASP A 116 2.18 -6.44 -7.41
N ILE A 117 2.82 -5.44 -8.03
CA ILE A 117 3.33 -4.26 -7.34
C ILE A 117 2.94 -3.02 -8.16
N TYR A 118 1.99 -2.27 -7.62
CA TYR A 118 1.54 -1.00 -8.17
C TYR A 118 2.24 0.17 -7.48
N LEU A 119 2.81 1.07 -8.27
CA LEU A 119 3.44 2.31 -7.81
C LEU A 119 2.74 3.49 -8.47
N SER A 120 2.07 4.33 -7.68
CA SER A 120 1.46 5.55 -8.19
C SER A 120 2.53 6.52 -8.71
N PRO A 121 2.27 7.33 -9.75
CA PRO A 121 3.23 8.32 -10.27
C PRO A 121 3.74 9.33 -9.23
N GLN A 122 3.00 9.55 -8.14
CA GLN A 122 3.34 10.51 -7.08
C GLN A 122 3.89 9.85 -5.80
N CYS A 123 4.17 8.53 -5.83
CA CYS A 123 4.78 7.87 -4.69
C CYS A 123 6.31 8.02 -4.66
N PHE A 124 6.91 7.82 -3.49
CA PHE A 124 8.33 7.64 -3.32
C PHE A 124 8.62 6.18 -2.94
N PHE A 125 9.52 5.55 -3.68
CA PHE A 125 10.02 4.22 -3.38
C PHE A 125 11.54 4.16 -3.55
N GLU A 126 12.24 3.73 -2.50
CA GLU A 126 13.67 3.44 -2.54
C GLU A 126 13.94 2.03 -2.00
N GLY A 127 14.59 1.20 -2.81
CA GLY A 127 14.98 -0.15 -2.41
C GLY A 127 14.80 -1.17 -3.52
N THR A 128 14.46 -2.41 -3.15
CA THR A 128 14.38 -3.54 -4.10
C THR A 128 12.96 -4.06 -4.20
N LYS A 129 12.46 -4.26 -5.42
CA LYS A 129 11.20 -4.97 -5.66
C LYS A 129 11.47 -6.34 -6.28
N VAL A 130 10.76 -7.36 -5.80
CA VAL A 130 10.80 -8.73 -6.30
C VAL A 130 9.38 -9.12 -6.67
N ILE A 131 9.15 -9.39 -7.94
CA ILE A 131 7.88 -9.95 -8.41
C ILE A 131 7.92 -11.45 -8.18
N THR A 132 7.01 -11.95 -7.35
CA THR A 132 6.89 -13.39 -7.05
C THR A 132 5.91 -14.06 -8.01
N GLN A 133 6.07 -15.38 -8.22
CA GLN A 133 5.16 -16.19 -9.03
C GLN A 133 4.21 -16.99 -8.14
#